data_AF-A0A067SX24-F1
#
_entry.id   AF-A0A067SX24-F1
#
_cell.length_a   1.000
_cell.length_b   1.000
_cell.length_c   1.000
_cell.angle_alpha   90.00
_cell.angle_beta   90.00
_cell.angle_gamma   90.00
#
_symmetry.space_group_name_H-M   'P 1'
#
loop_
_entity.id
_entity.type
_entity.pdbx_description
1 polymer ?
#
loop_
_entity_poly.entity_id
_entity_poly.type
_entity_poly.pdbx_seq_one_letter_code
_entity_poly.pdbx_strand_id
1 'polypeptide(L)'
;MVNPGAFLGVRQAFMMDEKPAYSEGVRGGFAADALAIIHRRYFKRLPVDLPHEEEPMAEFLAGVDDEAPDPDRMAPDEDVLSEEAYADVMKEMEERRKTFVYRKAQIKQWHAYQYMKDNDMDPKDSALSNPYCVLLHRLTGTSIARPRMKSSTNTWRRTQAPLRENVAREMFYALPEEEQDEWANQSQADHDAALEVWKAETQADPSQEPADRQRYA
;
A
#
# COMPACT_ATOMS: atom_id res chain seq x y z
N MET A 1 -2.08 9.33 -18.30
CA MET A 1 -1.69 10.58 -17.61
C MET A 1 -1.22 10.19 -16.23
N VAL A 2 0.05 10.40 -15.88
CA VAL A 2 0.60 10.04 -14.56
C VAL A 2 0.03 11.02 -13.54
N ASN A 3 -0.47 10.53 -12.40
CA ASN A 3 -1.00 11.39 -11.33
C ASN A 3 0.10 12.38 -10.88
N PRO A 4 -0.12 13.70 -10.98
CA PRO A 4 0.92 14.71 -10.72
C PRO A 4 1.43 14.71 -9.27
N GLY A 5 0.80 13.96 -8.36
CA GLY A 5 1.21 13.83 -6.97
C GLY A 5 0.53 14.85 -6.06
N ALA A 6 0.60 14.63 -4.74
CA ALA A 6 -0.11 15.43 -3.74
C ALA A 6 0.53 16.80 -3.41
N PHE A 7 1.75 17.04 -3.93
CA PHE A 7 2.54 18.25 -3.70
C PHE A 7 3.13 18.69 -5.05
N LEU A 8 2.97 19.98 -5.36
CA LEU A 8 3.48 20.63 -6.57
C LEU A 8 4.26 21.88 -6.17
N GLY A 9 4.99 22.48 -7.12
CA GLY A 9 5.61 23.80 -6.95
C GLY A 9 6.52 23.92 -5.72
N VAL A 10 6.30 24.98 -4.93
CA VAL A 10 7.09 25.28 -3.72
C VAL A 10 6.90 24.21 -2.67
N ARG A 11 5.69 23.64 -2.56
CA ARG A 11 5.41 22.55 -1.63
C ARG A 11 6.27 21.33 -1.93
N GLN A 12 6.38 20.96 -3.21
CA GLN A 12 7.23 19.84 -3.61
C GLN A 12 8.72 20.13 -3.34
N ALA A 13 9.18 21.35 -3.63
CA ALA A 13 10.55 21.77 -3.36
C ALA A 13 10.88 21.64 -1.86
N PHE A 14 10.01 22.17 -0.99
CA PHE A 14 10.15 22.03 0.47
C PHE A 14 10.24 20.56 0.91
N MET A 15 9.35 19.69 0.39
CA MET A 15 9.35 18.28 0.76
C MET A 15 10.63 17.57 0.33
N MET A 16 11.22 17.96 -0.81
CA MET A 16 12.52 17.44 -1.26
C MET A 16 13.67 17.93 -0.39
N ASP A 17 13.65 19.21 0.01
CA ASP A 17 14.69 19.80 0.86
C ASP A 17 14.72 19.19 2.27
N GLU A 18 13.56 18.84 2.83
CA GLU A 18 13.43 18.22 4.17
C GLU A 18 13.65 16.69 4.15
N LYS A 19 13.81 16.09 2.96
CA LYS A 19 14.02 14.64 2.80
C LYS A 19 15.26 14.11 3.54
N PRO A 20 16.44 14.78 3.54
CA PRO A 20 17.61 14.34 4.29
C PRO A 20 17.36 14.31 5.81
N ALA A 21 16.69 15.34 6.35
CA ALA A 21 16.38 15.42 7.79
C ALA A 21 15.47 14.27 8.24
N TYR A 22 14.46 13.94 7.44
CA TYR A 22 13.64 12.75 7.70
C TYR A 22 14.46 11.45 7.67
N SER A 23 15.32 11.29 6.66
CA SER A 23 16.16 10.10 6.50
C SER A 23 17.11 9.91 7.69
N GLU A 24 17.72 10.98 8.19
CA GLU A 24 18.53 10.96 9.40
C GLU A 24 17.70 10.56 10.63
N GLY A 25 16.49 11.10 10.76
CA GLY A 25 15.57 10.73 11.83
C GLY A 25 15.16 9.26 11.81
N VAL A 26 14.95 8.67 10.62
CA VAL A 26 14.68 7.23 10.50
C VAL A 26 15.90 6.40 10.91
N ARG A 27 17.10 6.75 10.45
CA ARG A 27 18.34 6.05 10.82
C ARG A 27 18.65 6.14 12.31
N GLY A 28 18.38 7.28 12.93
CA GLY A 28 18.60 7.50 14.35
C GLY A 28 17.46 7.04 15.27
N GLY A 29 16.35 6.55 14.72
CA GLY A 29 15.20 6.08 15.51
C GLY A 29 14.29 7.18 16.07
N PHE A 30 14.48 8.44 15.67
CA PHE A 30 13.69 9.62 16.08
C PHE A 30 12.83 10.20 14.95
N ALA A 31 12.35 9.35 14.04
CA ALA A 31 11.56 9.76 12.87
C ALA A 31 10.29 10.56 13.23
N ALA A 32 9.70 10.31 14.40
CA ALA A 32 8.52 11.06 14.87
C ALA A 32 8.85 12.52 15.18
N ASP A 33 10.00 12.78 15.80
CA ASP A 33 10.46 14.13 16.15
C ASP A 33 10.89 14.89 14.90
N ALA A 34 11.62 14.22 13.99
CA ALA A 34 11.94 14.78 12.68
C ALA A 34 10.67 15.19 11.91
N LEU A 35 9.63 14.34 11.90
CA LEU A 35 8.34 14.70 11.29
C LEU A 35 7.64 15.86 12.01
N ALA A 36 7.74 15.96 13.34
CA ALA A 36 7.14 17.07 14.08
C ALA A 36 7.79 18.41 13.68
N ILE A 37 9.12 18.45 13.52
CA ILE A 37 9.86 19.62 13.04
C ILE A 37 9.46 19.96 11.60
N ILE A 38 9.42 18.96 10.71
CA ILE A 38 9.01 19.15 9.31
C ILE A 38 7.58 19.69 9.24
N HIS A 39 6.63 19.14 10.01
CA HIS A 39 5.27 19.64 10.06
C HIS A 39 5.21 21.10 10.51
N ARG A 40 5.95 21.47 11.56
CA ARG A 40 6.00 22.84 12.08
C ARG A 40 6.48 23.81 10.99
N ARG A 41 7.64 23.53 10.38
CA ARG A 41 8.21 24.35 9.28
C ARG A 41 7.26 24.41 8.08
N TYR A 42 6.67 23.28 7.71
CA TYR A 42 5.70 23.21 6.62
C TYR A 42 4.53 24.16 6.85
N PHE A 43 3.84 24.05 7.99
CA PHE A 43 2.63 24.86 8.24
C PHE A 43 2.90 26.33 8.52
N LYS A 44 4.14 26.69 8.89
CA LYS A 44 4.58 28.08 8.95
C LYS A 44 4.74 28.71 7.57
N ARG A 45 5.45 28.01 6.67
CA ARG A 45 5.68 28.47 5.29
C ARG A 45 4.43 28.34 4.41
N LEU A 46 3.59 27.35 4.69
CA LEU A 46 2.42 26.97 3.93
C LEU A 46 1.19 26.88 4.86
N PRO A 47 0.53 28.01 5.14
CA PRO A 47 -0.62 28.06 6.02
C PRO A 47 -1.73 27.10 5.55
N VAL A 48 -2.37 26.42 6.50
CA VAL A 48 -3.47 25.47 6.20
C VAL A 48 -4.73 26.16 5.63
N ASP A 49 -4.83 27.48 5.77
CA ASP A 49 -5.93 28.28 5.21
C ASP A 49 -5.75 28.57 3.73
N LEU A 50 -4.51 28.49 3.23
CA LEU A 50 -4.24 28.69 1.82
C LEU A 50 -4.70 27.45 1.03
N PRO A 51 -5.54 27.61 0.00
CA PRO A 51 -5.97 26.50 -0.84
C PRO A 51 -4.79 25.70 -1.40
N HIS A 52 -5.02 24.41 -1.63
CA HIS A 52 -3.96 23.48 -2.04
C HIS A 52 -3.44 23.74 -3.47
N GLU A 53 -4.26 24.39 -4.29
CA GLU A 53 -3.95 24.73 -5.68
C GLU A 53 -3.18 26.05 -5.79
N GLU A 54 -3.18 26.87 -4.72
CA GLU A 54 -2.54 28.17 -4.70
C GLU A 54 -1.18 28.07 -4.01
N GLU A 55 -0.13 28.55 -4.66
CA GLU A 55 1.22 28.61 -4.09
C GLU A 55 1.42 29.93 -3.34
N PRO A 56 2.07 29.92 -2.16
CA PRO A 56 2.36 31.15 -1.45
C PRO A 56 3.32 32.04 -2.26
N MET A 57 3.16 33.35 -2.13
CA MET A 57 4.08 34.30 -2.78
C MET A 57 5.49 34.18 -2.22
N ALA A 58 6.50 34.36 -3.07
CA ALA A 58 7.91 34.29 -2.69
C ALA A 58 8.29 35.29 -1.59
N GLU A 59 7.68 36.48 -1.60
CA GLU A 59 7.89 37.52 -0.58
C GLU A 59 7.43 37.07 0.81
N PHE A 60 6.31 36.33 0.88
CA PHE A 60 5.82 35.78 2.14
C PHE A 60 6.83 34.79 2.72
N LEU A 61 7.33 33.88 1.88
CA LEU A 61 8.28 32.84 2.30
C LEU A 61 9.60 33.40 2.83
N ALA A 62 10.08 34.52 2.27
CA ALA A 62 11.33 35.14 2.70
C ALA A 62 11.25 35.74 4.12
N GLY A 63 10.04 36.07 4.60
CA GLY A 63 9.81 36.62 5.93
C GLY A 63 9.52 35.59 7.01
N VAL A 64 9.39 34.29 6.67
CA VAL A 64 9.02 33.25 7.63
C VAL A 64 10.25 32.80 8.43
N ASP A 65 10.22 33.02 9.75
CA ASP A 65 11.17 32.45 10.69
C ASP A 65 10.69 31.06 11.18
N ASP A 66 11.39 30.02 10.72
CA ASP A 66 11.11 28.63 11.08
C ASP A 66 11.38 28.30 12.55
N GLU A 67 12.24 29.05 13.23
CA GLU A 67 12.67 28.76 14.58
C GLU A 67 11.84 29.49 15.65
N ALA A 68 11.16 30.59 15.29
CA ALA A 68 10.28 31.34 16.20
C ALA A 68 9.15 30.47 16.82
N PRO A 69 8.81 30.60 18.11
CA PRO A 69 7.65 29.90 18.67
C PRO A 69 6.35 30.24 17.92
N ASP A 70 5.47 29.25 17.70
CA ASP A 70 4.16 29.51 17.12
C ASP A 70 3.26 30.18 18.18
N PRO A 71 2.49 31.23 17.82
CA PRO A 71 1.58 31.86 18.76
C PRO A 71 0.44 30.90 19.13
N ASP A 72 0.15 30.80 20.42
CA ASP A 72 -0.97 29.99 20.92
C ASP A 72 -2.30 30.55 20.39
N ARG A 73 -3.13 29.66 19.87
CA ARG A 73 -4.49 30.02 19.45
C ARG A 73 -5.42 29.86 20.64
N MET A 74 -5.94 30.97 21.13
CA MET A 74 -6.95 30.97 22.18
C MET A 74 -8.27 30.41 21.65
N ALA A 75 -8.99 29.71 22.52
CA ALA A 75 -10.35 29.28 22.22
C ALA A 75 -11.26 30.52 22.02
N PRO A 76 -12.27 30.45 21.14
CA PRO A 76 -13.28 31.49 21.04
C PRO A 76 -13.99 31.65 22.39
N ASP A 77 -14.22 32.89 22.80
CA ASP A 77 -14.88 33.19 24.08
C ASP A 77 -16.41 33.13 23.92
N GLU A 78 -17.06 32.25 24.69
CA GLU A 78 -18.51 31.99 24.64
C GLU A 78 -19.32 33.20 25.09
N ASP A 79 -18.77 34.03 25.99
CA ASP A 79 -19.49 35.18 26.56
C ASP A 79 -19.50 36.42 25.63
N VAL A 80 -18.62 36.44 24.62
CA VAL A 80 -18.44 37.58 23.72
C VAL A 80 -19.16 37.40 22.39
N LEU A 81 -19.24 36.15 21.90
CA LEU A 81 -19.85 35.81 20.62
C LEU A 81 -21.34 35.47 20.80
N SER A 82 -22.17 35.80 19.81
CA SER A 82 -23.54 35.26 19.76
C SER A 82 -23.49 33.74 19.56
N GLU A 83 -24.51 33.01 20.02
CA GLU A 83 -24.59 31.55 19.90
C GLU A 83 -24.36 31.07 18.45
N GLU A 84 -24.94 31.77 17.47
CA GLU A 84 -24.77 31.48 16.05
C GLU A 84 -23.32 31.72 15.57
N ALA A 85 -22.71 32.86 15.95
CA ALA A 85 -21.34 33.17 15.57
C ALA A 85 -20.32 32.23 16.22
N TYR A 86 -20.57 31.80 17.47
CA TYR A 86 -19.73 30.81 18.14
C TYR A 86 -19.80 29.46 17.43
N ALA A 87 -20.99 29.01 17.03
CA ALA A 87 -21.16 27.77 16.29
C ALA A 87 -20.41 27.78 14.95
N ASP A 88 -20.44 28.91 14.23
CA ASP A 88 -19.71 29.07 12.97
C ASP A 88 -18.19 29.02 13.17
N VAL A 89 -17.65 29.74 14.17
CA VAL A 89 -16.21 29.72 14.49
C VAL A 89 -15.76 28.32 14.89
N MET A 90 -16.57 27.60 15.68
CA MET A 90 -16.26 26.23 16.08
C MET A 90 -16.23 25.28 14.87
N LYS A 91 -17.15 25.45 13.92
CA LYS A 91 -17.17 24.67 12.67
C LYS A 91 -15.93 24.93 11.83
N GLU A 92 -15.52 26.19 11.66
CA GLU A 92 -14.28 26.55 10.95
C GLU A 92 -13.04 25.95 11.64
N MET A 93 -12.98 25.98 12.97
CA MET A 93 -11.90 25.34 13.72
C MET A 93 -11.85 23.83 13.51
N GLU A 94 -13.00 23.16 13.47
CA GLU A 94 -13.08 21.74 13.18
C GLU A 94 -12.63 21.40 11.76
N GLU A 95 -13.10 22.15 10.77
CA GLU A 95 -12.69 21.98 9.37
C GLU A 95 -11.19 22.18 9.22
N ARG A 96 -10.65 23.22 9.84
CA ARG A 96 -9.21 23.46 9.90
C ARG A 96 -8.46 22.30 10.53
N ARG A 97 -8.94 21.77 11.67
CA ARG A 97 -8.33 20.62 12.35
C ARG A 97 -8.33 19.39 11.45
N LYS A 98 -9.43 19.11 10.74
CA LYS A 98 -9.54 18.00 9.78
C LYS A 98 -8.51 18.17 8.66
N THR A 99 -8.41 19.35 8.06
CA THR A 99 -7.42 19.65 7.00
C THR A 99 -5.99 19.49 7.51
N PHE A 100 -5.70 19.95 8.72
CA PHE A 100 -4.39 19.83 9.34
C PHE A 100 -4.00 18.36 9.60
N VAL A 101 -4.90 17.55 10.16
CA VAL A 101 -4.68 16.12 10.40
C VAL A 101 -4.47 15.38 9.08
N TYR A 102 -5.32 15.66 8.08
CA TYR A 102 -5.19 15.10 6.74
C TYR A 102 -3.83 15.43 6.13
N ARG A 103 -3.38 16.68 6.23
CA ARG A 103 -2.12 17.13 5.63
C ARG A 103 -0.89 16.56 6.35
N LYS A 104 -0.92 16.46 7.68
CA LYS A 104 0.10 15.72 8.45
C LYS A 104 0.21 14.26 8.00
N ALA A 105 -0.91 13.60 7.77
CA ALA A 105 -0.91 12.23 7.27
C ALA A 105 -0.29 12.13 5.87
N GLN A 106 -0.61 13.06 4.96
CA GLN A 106 0.00 13.12 3.63
C GLN A 106 1.51 13.34 3.66
N ILE A 107 1.99 14.30 4.47
CA ILE A 107 3.43 14.59 4.64
C ILE A 107 4.17 13.35 5.17
N LYS A 108 3.62 12.73 6.22
CA LYS A 108 4.15 11.48 6.79
C LYS A 108 4.25 10.36 5.76
N GLN A 109 3.16 10.12 5.02
CA GLN A 109 3.13 9.06 3.99
C GLN A 109 4.11 9.34 2.86
N TRP A 110 4.21 10.60 2.41
CA TRP A 110 5.13 10.99 1.35
C TRP A 110 6.57 10.74 1.76
N HIS A 111 6.99 11.19 2.96
CA HIS A 111 8.36 10.97 3.44
C HIS A 111 8.67 9.49 3.62
N ALA A 112 7.75 8.72 4.21
CA ALA A 112 7.91 7.28 4.35
C ALA A 112 8.09 6.58 2.98
N TYR A 113 7.26 6.93 2.00
CA TYR A 113 7.34 6.38 0.65
C TYR A 113 8.67 6.75 -0.04
N GLN A 114 9.08 8.02 0.05
CA GLN A 114 10.35 8.48 -0.53
C GLN A 114 11.54 7.78 0.11
N TYR A 115 11.54 7.62 1.43
CA TYR A 115 12.58 6.89 2.14
C TYR A 115 12.65 5.43 1.69
N MET A 116 11.51 4.74 1.61
CA MET A 116 11.47 3.35 1.13
C MET A 116 11.98 3.22 -0.30
N LYS A 117 11.59 4.14 -1.18
CA LYS A 117 12.03 4.17 -2.58
C LYS A 117 13.54 4.37 -2.71
N ASP A 118 14.12 5.27 -1.92
CA ASP A 118 15.55 5.58 -1.98
C ASP A 118 16.43 4.48 -1.40
N ASN A 119 15.92 3.72 -0.42
CA ASN A 119 16.65 2.64 0.24
C ASN A 119 16.28 1.25 -0.32
N ASP A 120 15.61 1.19 -1.48
CA ASP A 120 15.15 -0.04 -2.14
C ASP A 120 14.41 -1.02 -1.21
N MET A 121 13.60 -0.47 -0.30
CA MET A 121 12.81 -1.27 0.62
C MET A 121 11.49 -1.65 -0.04
N ASP A 122 11.27 -2.94 -0.32
CA ASP A 122 9.94 -3.42 -0.72
C ASP A 122 8.97 -3.23 0.46
N PRO A 123 7.84 -2.52 0.29
CA PRO A 123 6.78 -2.46 1.30
C PRO A 123 6.34 -3.81 1.86
N LYS A 124 6.49 -4.89 1.08
CA LYS A 124 6.18 -6.27 1.50
C LYS A 124 7.27 -6.88 2.38
N ASP A 125 8.52 -6.47 2.20
CA ASP A 125 9.66 -7.03 2.92
C ASP A 125 9.83 -6.44 4.32
N SER A 126 9.35 -5.21 4.56
CA SER A 126 9.39 -4.58 5.88
C SER A 126 8.68 -5.41 6.97
N ALA A 127 7.67 -6.22 6.59
CA ALA A 127 6.97 -7.12 7.52
C ALA A 127 7.57 -8.53 7.56
N LEU A 128 8.18 -9.00 6.46
CA LEU A 128 8.83 -10.32 6.37
C LEU A 128 10.21 -10.34 7.06
N SER A 129 10.89 -9.19 7.10
CA SER A 129 12.14 -8.98 7.82
C SER A 129 12.02 -9.16 9.35
N ASN A 130 10.81 -8.99 9.90
CA ASN A 130 10.56 -9.27 11.30
C ASN A 130 10.22 -10.77 11.51
N PRO A 131 11.14 -11.61 12.01
CA PRO A 131 10.89 -13.05 12.21
C PRO A 131 9.72 -13.31 13.18
N TYR A 132 9.41 -12.35 14.05
CA TYR A 132 8.29 -12.44 14.97
C TYR A 132 6.94 -12.33 14.27
N CYS A 133 6.82 -11.67 13.10
CA CYS A 133 5.57 -11.66 12.34
C CYS A 133 5.19 -13.08 11.91
N VAL A 134 6.14 -13.87 11.39
CA VAL A 134 5.89 -15.26 10.97
C VAL A 134 5.43 -16.12 12.14
N LEU A 135 6.07 -15.98 13.31
CA LEU A 135 5.67 -16.66 14.54
C LEU A 135 4.27 -16.24 14.99
N LEU A 136 3.96 -14.94 14.99
CA LEU A 136 2.68 -14.41 15.42
C LEU A 136 1.55 -14.89 14.51
N HIS A 137 1.78 -14.98 13.19
CA HIS A 137 0.83 -15.54 12.24
C HIS A 137 0.59 -17.04 12.46
N ARG A 138 1.65 -17.82 12.74
CA ARG A 138 1.50 -19.25 13.08
C ARG A 138 0.73 -19.45 14.39
N LEU A 139 1.02 -18.66 15.41
CA LEU A 139 0.37 -18.76 16.73
C LEU A 139 -1.09 -18.33 16.71
N THR A 140 -1.42 -17.29 15.96
CA THR A 140 -2.79 -16.76 15.88
C THR A 140 -3.65 -17.46 14.83
N GLY A 141 -3.06 -18.28 13.95
CA GLY A 141 -3.73 -18.89 12.81
C GLY A 141 -4.21 -17.87 11.76
N THR A 142 -3.84 -16.60 11.90
CA THR A 142 -4.17 -15.57 10.92
C THR A 142 -3.16 -15.58 9.78
N SER A 143 -3.64 -15.66 8.54
CA SER A 143 -2.76 -15.63 7.37
C SER A 143 -1.98 -14.32 7.30
N ILE A 144 -0.70 -14.41 6.91
CA ILE A 144 0.18 -13.25 6.64
C ILE A 144 -0.47 -12.27 5.64
N ALA A 145 -1.25 -12.82 4.71
CA ALA A 145 -2.02 -12.03 3.77
C ALA A 145 -3.25 -11.43 4.47
N ARG A 146 -3.38 -10.10 4.40
CA ARG A 146 -4.65 -9.41 4.70
C ARG A 146 -5.76 -10.07 3.87
N PRO A 147 -6.88 -10.50 4.48
CA PRO A 147 -8.03 -11.00 3.72
C PRO A 147 -8.46 -9.94 2.71
N ARG A 148 -8.16 -10.19 1.43
CA ARG A 148 -8.65 -9.32 0.35
C ARG A 148 -10.05 -9.77 0.01
N MET A 149 -10.98 -8.82 -0.06
CA MET A 149 -12.29 -9.07 -0.64
C MET A 149 -12.07 -9.62 -2.05
N LYS A 150 -12.60 -10.80 -2.33
CA LYS A 150 -12.46 -11.41 -3.67
C LYS A 150 -13.15 -10.48 -4.66
N SER A 151 -12.53 -10.28 -5.83
CA SER A 151 -13.19 -9.56 -6.92
C SER A 151 -14.53 -10.23 -7.23
N SER A 152 -15.52 -9.44 -7.63
CA SER A 152 -16.85 -9.95 -8.03
C SER A 152 -16.73 -11.09 -9.06
N THR A 153 -15.77 -10.99 -9.98
CA THR A 153 -15.46 -12.02 -10.97
C THR A 153 -14.99 -13.34 -10.33
N ASN A 154 -14.13 -13.29 -9.31
CA ASN A 154 -13.65 -14.50 -8.63
C ASN A 154 -14.76 -15.17 -7.82
N THR A 155 -15.61 -14.37 -7.19
CA THR A 155 -16.81 -14.87 -6.51
C THR A 155 -17.76 -15.55 -7.51
N TRP A 156 -18.05 -14.88 -8.62
CA TRP A 156 -18.91 -15.40 -9.69
C TRP A 156 -18.36 -16.70 -10.30
N ARG A 157 -17.05 -16.76 -10.62
CA ARG A 157 -16.42 -17.98 -11.18
C ARG A 157 -16.60 -19.19 -10.27
N ARG A 158 -16.51 -18.97 -8.96
CA ARG A 158 -16.66 -20.05 -7.96
C ARG A 158 -18.12 -20.47 -7.80
N THR A 159 -19.05 -19.51 -7.74
CA THR A 159 -20.48 -19.85 -7.63
C THR A 159 -21.01 -20.52 -8.89
N GLN A 160 -20.49 -20.14 -10.07
CA GLN A 160 -20.91 -20.72 -11.35
C GLN A 160 -20.05 -21.88 -11.85
N ALA A 161 -19.09 -22.37 -11.05
CA ALA A 161 -18.37 -23.60 -11.36
C ALA A 161 -19.30 -24.81 -11.62
N PRO A 162 -20.27 -25.16 -10.73
CA PRO A 162 -21.14 -26.31 -10.94
C PRO A 162 -22.03 -26.16 -12.18
N LEU A 163 -22.50 -24.94 -12.48
CA LEU A 163 -23.29 -24.70 -13.69
C LEU A 163 -22.46 -24.90 -14.95
N ARG A 164 -21.20 -24.44 -14.97
CA ARG A 164 -20.30 -24.63 -16.11
C ARG A 164 -19.94 -26.10 -16.30
N GLU A 165 -19.71 -26.84 -15.20
CA GLU A 165 -19.47 -28.28 -15.25
C GLU A 165 -20.70 -29.05 -15.78
N ASN A 166 -21.90 -28.67 -15.36
CA ASN A 166 -23.14 -29.26 -15.88
C ASN A 166 -23.32 -29.01 -17.38
N VAL A 167 -23.15 -27.76 -17.82
CA VAL A 167 -23.26 -27.40 -19.24
C VAL A 167 -22.19 -28.12 -20.07
N ALA A 168 -20.94 -28.17 -19.60
CA ALA A 168 -19.88 -28.91 -20.29
C ALA A 168 -20.20 -30.41 -20.41
N ARG A 169 -20.73 -31.01 -19.34
CA ARG A 169 -21.14 -32.41 -19.31
C ARG A 169 -22.32 -32.70 -20.24
N GLU A 170 -23.34 -31.83 -20.26
CA GLU A 170 -24.47 -31.95 -21.19
C GLU A 170 -24.02 -31.83 -22.65
N MET A 171 -23.13 -30.87 -22.95
CA MET A 171 -22.56 -30.73 -24.29
C MET A 171 -21.74 -31.95 -24.70
N PHE A 172 -20.97 -32.54 -23.77
CA PHE A 172 -20.20 -33.75 -24.03
C PHE A 172 -21.11 -34.96 -24.36
N TYR A 173 -22.17 -35.19 -23.57
CA TYR A 173 -23.10 -36.29 -23.84
C TYR A 173 -23.98 -36.09 -25.07
N ALA A 174 -24.08 -34.86 -25.58
CA ALA A 174 -24.75 -34.56 -26.83
C ALA A 174 -23.89 -34.86 -28.06
N LEU A 175 -22.58 -35.11 -27.89
CA LEU A 175 -21.68 -35.48 -29.00
C LEU A 175 -22.00 -36.90 -29.52
N PRO A 176 -21.68 -37.19 -30.79
CA PRO A 176 -21.71 -38.55 -31.31
C PRO A 176 -20.82 -39.50 -30.49
N GLU A 177 -21.18 -40.78 -30.43
CA GLU A 177 -20.42 -41.80 -29.67
C GLU A 177 -18.98 -41.93 -30.18
N GLU A 178 -18.77 -41.85 -31.51
CA GLU A 178 -17.44 -41.85 -32.14
C GLU A 178 -16.54 -40.73 -31.58
N GLU A 179 -17.06 -39.52 -31.45
CA GLU A 179 -16.30 -38.39 -30.89
C GLU A 179 -16.02 -38.60 -29.39
N GLN A 180 -17.00 -39.10 -28.63
CA GLN A 180 -16.80 -39.38 -27.20
C GLN A 180 -15.68 -40.42 -26.97
N ASP A 181 -15.63 -41.46 -27.81
CA ASP A 181 -14.58 -42.48 -27.78
C ASP A 181 -13.21 -41.90 -28.15
N GLU A 182 -13.14 -41.02 -29.16
CA GLU A 182 -11.89 -40.31 -29.50
C GLU A 182 -11.35 -39.50 -28.30
N TRP A 183 -12.21 -38.75 -27.62
CA TRP A 183 -11.82 -38.00 -26.42
C TRP A 183 -11.38 -38.91 -25.27
N ALA A 184 -12.06 -40.04 -25.05
CA ALA A 184 -11.69 -41.02 -24.03
C ALA A 184 -10.32 -41.65 -24.33
N ASN A 185 -10.09 -42.05 -25.59
CA ASN A 185 -8.83 -42.62 -26.04
C ASN A 185 -7.68 -41.61 -25.94
N GLN A 186 -7.91 -40.35 -26.33
CA GLN A 186 -6.91 -39.28 -26.20
C GLN A 186 -6.57 -39.02 -24.73
N SER A 187 -7.58 -38.92 -23.86
CA SER A 187 -7.36 -38.70 -22.43
C SER A 187 -6.59 -39.85 -21.78
N GLN A 188 -6.84 -41.09 -22.19
CA GLN A 188 -6.10 -42.26 -21.71
C GLN A 188 -4.65 -42.23 -22.20
N ALA A 189 -4.43 -41.94 -23.48
CA ALA A 189 -3.09 -41.82 -24.05
C ALA A 189 -2.26 -40.72 -23.38
N ASP A 190 -2.85 -39.55 -23.13
CA ASP A 190 -2.21 -38.44 -22.42
C ASP A 190 -1.87 -38.83 -20.97
N HIS A 191 -2.77 -39.55 -20.29
CA HIS A 191 -2.53 -40.05 -18.94
C HIS A 191 -1.38 -41.05 -18.89
N ASP A 192 -1.36 -42.01 -19.81
CA ASP A 192 -0.31 -43.03 -19.90
C ASP A 192 1.05 -42.38 -20.22
N ALA A 193 1.08 -41.41 -21.15
CA ALA A 193 2.28 -40.64 -21.45
C ALA A 193 2.80 -39.87 -20.23
N ALA A 194 1.92 -39.21 -19.47
CA ALA A 194 2.28 -38.50 -18.25
C ALA A 194 2.83 -39.46 -17.17
N LEU A 195 2.25 -40.67 -17.05
CA LEU A 195 2.76 -41.70 -16.14
C LEU A 195 4.14 -42.21 -16.53
N GLU A 196 4.43 -42.39 -17.82
CA GLU A 196 5.77 -42.80 -18.26
C GLU A 196 6.81 -41.72 -17.97
N VAL A 197 6.49 -40.44 -18.19
CA VAL A 197 7.37 -39.32 -17.81
C VAL A 197 7.62 -39.33 -16.30
N TRP A 198 6.56 -39.43 -15.49
CA TRP A 198 6.68 -39.45 -14.03
C TRP A 198 7.48 -40.65 -13.52
N LYS A 199 7.26 -41.84 -14.09
CA LYS A 199 8.03 -43.05 -13.76
C LYS A 199 9.50 -42.86 -14.12
N ALA A 200 9.80 -42.31 -15.29
CA ALA A 200 11.16 -42.03 -15.71
C ALA A 200 11.85 -41.05 -14.76
N GLU A 201 11.19 -39.96 -14.37
CA GLU A 201 11.73 -38.98 -13.42
C GLU A 201 11.92 -39.57 -12.02
N THR A 202 10.99 -40.41 -11.55
CA THR A 202 11.01 -40.97 -10.20
C THR A 202 11.97 -42.16 -10.07
N GLN A 203 12.15 -42.93 -11.14
CA GLN A 203 13.07 -44.07 -11.19
C GLN A 203 14.46 -43.70 -11.70
N ALA A 204 14.66 -42.49 -12.22
CA ALA A 204 15.99 -42.01 -12.58
C ALA A 204 16.88 -42.01 -11.34
N ASP A 205 18.12 -42.46 -11.51
CA ASP A 205 19.12 -42.30 -10.47
C ASP A 205 19.29 -40.80 -10.15
N PRO A 206 19.44 -40.42 -8.87
CA PRO A 206 19.71 -39.04 -8.49
C PRO A 206 20.92 -38.50 -9.26
N SER A 207 20.85 -37.23 -9.67
CA SER A 207 21.94 -36.57 -10.41
C SER A 207 23.28 -36.77 -9.68
N GLN A 208 24.27 -37.29 -10.43
CA GLN A 208 25.63 -37.49 -9.93
C GLN A 208 26.46 -36.22 -10.02
N GLU A 209 25.95 -35.16 -10.65
CA GLU A 209 26.66 -33.89 -10.78
C GLU A 209 26.71 -33.15 -9.43
N PRO A 210 27.91 -32.73 -8.97
CA PRO A 210 28.06 -32.00 -7.71
C PRO A 210 27.26 -30.69 -7.66
N ALA A 211 27.07 -30.04 -8.81
CA ALA A 211 26.34 -28.78 -8.92
C ALA A 211 24.84 -28.92 -8.56
N ASP A 212 24.21 -30.03 -8.94
CA ASP A 212 22.79 -30.28 -8.64
C ASP A 212 22.58 -30.64 -7.16
N ARG A 213 23.56 -31.30 -6.53
CA ARG A 213 23.53 -31.64 -5.10
C ARG A 213 23.57 -30.42 -4.18
N GLN A 214 24.13 -29.31 -4.66
CA GLN A 214 24.25 -28.06 -3.89
C GLN A 214 23.04 -27.13 -4.01
N ARG A 215 22.09 -27.40 -4.92
CA ARG A 215 20.90 -26.54 -5.10
C ARG A 215 19.83 -26.69 -4.02
N TYR A 216 19.90 -27.77 -3.24
CA TYR A 216 18.89 -28.12 -2.23
C TYR A 216 19.44 -28.15 -0.80
N ALA A 217 20.66 -27.66 -0.58
CA ALA A 217 21.28 -27.47 0.74
C ALA A 217 21.18 -26.00 1.18
#